data_AF-A0A521XPY2-F1
#
_entry.id   AF-A0A521XPY2-F1
#
_cell.length_a   1.000
_cell.length_b   1.000
_cell.length_c   1.000
_cell.angle_alpha   90.00
_cell.angle_beta   90.00
_cell.angle_gamma   90.00
#
_symmetry.space_group_name_H-M   'P 1'
#
loop_
_entity.id
_entity.type
_entity.pdbx_description
1 polymer ?
#
loop_
_entity_poly.entity_id
_entity_poly.type
_entity_poly.pdbx_seq_one_letter_code
_entity_poly.pdbx_strand_id
1 'polypeptide(L)'
;MHLVTARRYPRLLAAGGLAVAVAGATVVAAPAALAAPTPVTGAVLEWTGNAELQSAPPHGGCNYFSAGTSDGTLASYATAAGNVSVVKGGGTPSFATKCDGAAAGAMGQKVVVGGGAGSVDPVTGVSTIQWTGTWSVNFYGGLLPFSITDPRLVVQPDGTGQLIATLGGYASSMDKPDVKTPLPAVAGVVVADLTGVAGANSYGFTTTPRYAGVGYDAPGGGTPQNRTAAGWGSWPRSFVDFQLQTGLSSYWYSSGGGADTKKAPSALSVRYGVSTQPPSTVGLSFKNVGKGKQAKVRYGTTVKLKVVVALPGSLAAATGKVVVKDGRKVIRKAKLKKGAASIVLPRLAPGKHKITVVFKGNGTVSKSTASKVLTVVRSR
;
A
#
# COMPACT_ATOMS: atom_id res chain seq x y z
N MET A 1 -58.19 3.97 53.01
CA MET A 1 -59.09 4.77 52.16
C MET A 1 -59.00 6.21 52.63
N HIS A 2 -58.13 7.04 52.02
CA HIS A 2 -58.06 8.49 52.24
C HIS A 2 -57.74 9.16 50.90
N LEU A 3 -58.70 9.99 50.46
CA LEU A 3 -58.75 10.82 49.26
C LEU A 3 -57.90 12.10 49.46
N VAL A 4 -57.08 12.58 48.51
CA VAL A 4 -57.35 13.40 47.30
C VAL A 4 -57.46 14.93 47.53
N THR A 5 -56.63 15.68 46.77
CA THR A 5 -56.71 17.11 46.31
C THR A 5 -56.60 18.25 47.33
N ALA A 6 -56.15 19.48 47.01
CA ALA A 6 -55.41 20.14 45.93
C ALA A 6 -55.17 21.59 46.41
N ARG A 7 -54.09 22.28 46.02
CA ARG A 7 -53.96 23.74 46.22
C ARG A 7 -53.58 24.44 44.91
N ARG A 8 -54.41 25.41 44.53
CA ARG A 8 -54.23 26.34 43.41
C ARG A 8 -53.32 27.49 43.83
N TYR A 9 -52.45 27.95 42.93
CA TYR A 9 -51.69 29.21 43.04
C TYR A 9 -52.35 30.31 42.19
N PRO A 10 -52.27 31.60 42.58
CA PRO A 10 -52.84 32.70 41.82
C PRO A 10 -51.91 33.18 40.68
N ARG A 11 -52.55 33.82 39.69
CA ARG A 11 -51.98 34.43 38.48
C ARG A 11 -51.15 35.67 38.79
N LEU A 12 -50.07 35.89 38.04
CA LEU A 12 -49.51 37.22 37.78
C LEU A 12 -49.06 37.34 36.31
N LEU A 13 -49.40 38.48 35.73
CA LEU A 13 -49.25 38.87 34.33
C LEU A 13 -47.79 38.92 33.88
N ALA A 14 -47.52 38.55 32.62
CA ALA A 14 -46.28 38.92 31.93
C ALA A 14 -46.59 39.39 30.51
N ALA A 15 -46.11 40.60 30.22
CA ALA A 15 -46.32 41.38 29.01
C ALA A 15 -45.67 40.74 27.77
N GLY A 16 -46.30 40.98 26.61
CA GLY A 16 -45.82 40.54 25.31
C GLY A 16 -44.51 41.19 24.90
N GLY A 17 -43.55 40.36 24.50
CA GLY A 17 -42.36 40.74 23.77
C GLY A 17 -42.24 39.86 22.52
N LEU A 18 -42.40 40.46 21.34
CA LEU A 18 -42.25 39.81 20.05
C LEU A 18 -40.75 39.55 19.81
N ALA A 19 -40.30 38.30 20.01
CA ALA A 19 -38.93 37.89 19.69
C ALA A 19 -38.87 37.36 18.25
N VAL A 20 -38.18 38.10 17.37
CA VAL A 20 -37.82 37.65 16.02
C VAL A 20 -36.73 36.59 16.14
N ALA A 21 -37.08 35.32 15.87
CA ALA A 21 -36.12 34.22 15.83
C ALA A 21 -35.27 34.29 14.55
N VAL A 22 -33.99 34.64 14.70
CA VAL A 22 -32.99 34.50 13.64
C VAL A 22 -32.60 33.03 13.53
N ALA A 23 -33.07 32.34 12.49
CA ALA A 23 -32.65 30.99 12.17
C ALA A 23 -31.21 31.00 11.64
N GLY A 24 -30.24 30.76 12.52
CA GLY A 24 -28.86 30.46 12.14
C GLY A 24 -28.77 29.05 11.57
N ALA A 25 -28.75 28.92 10.24
CA ALA A 25 -28.45 27.64 9.59
C ALA A 25 -26.97 27.30 9.80
N THR A 26 -26.67 26.50 10.81
CA THR A 26 -25.37 25.82 10.93
C THR A 26 -25.25 24.82 9.81
N VAL A 27 -24.41 25.12 8.81
CA VAL A 27 -23.99 24.13 7.82
C VAL A 27 -23.08 23.15 8.54
N VAL A 28 -23.65 22.05 9.05
CA VAL A 28 -22.86 20.89 9.44
C VAL A 28 -22.25 20.35 8.15
N ALA A 29 -20.96 20.59 7.95
CA ALA A 29 -20.24 19.96 6.87
C ALA A 29 -20.33 18.44 7.09
N ALA A 30 -21.03 17.75 6.20
CA ALA A 30 -21.02 16.29 6.18
C ALA A 30 -19.56 15.83 6.18
N PRO A 31 -19.18 14.83 6.99
CA PRO A 31 -17.84 14.28 6.92
C PRO A 31 -17.59 13.87 5.48
N ALA A 32 -16.43 14.28 4.94
CA ALA A 32 -16.02 13.89 3.60
C ALA A 32 -16.13 12.36 3.52
N ALA A 33 -17.06 11.86 2.70
CA ALA A 33 -17.18 10.43 2.46
C ALA A 33 -15.79 9.90 2.10
N LEU A 34 -15.25 9.01 2.93
CA LEU A 34 -14.01 8.31 2.61
C LEU A 34 -14.21 7.69 1.22
N ALA A 35 -13.31 7.98 0.29
CA ALA A 35 -13.35 7.39 -1.03
C ALA A 35 -13.35 5.85 -0.86
N ALA A 36 -14.29 5.16 -1.51
CA ALA A 36 -14.36 3.71 -1.42
C ALA A 36 -13.01 3.09 -1.87
N PRO A 37 -12.52 2.03 -1.19
CA PRO A 37 -11.31 1.32 -1.60
C PRO A 37 -11.39 0.94 -3.08
N THR A 38 -10.31 1.20 -3.83
CA THR A 38 -10.26 0.90 -5.25
C THR A 38 -9.99 -0.59 -5.46
N PRO A 39 -10.80 -1.31 -6.24
CA PRO A 39 -10.55 -2.72 -6.51
C PRO A 39 -9.23 -2.90 -7.27
N VAL A 40 -8.53 -3.96 -6.89
CA VAL A 40 -7.27 -4.39 -7.50
C VAL A 40 -7.41 -5.85 -7.93
N THR A 41 -6.96 -6.15 -9.14
CA THR A 41 -6.81 -7.51 -9.67
C THR A 41 -5.44 -7.67 -10.31
N GLY A 42 -4.95 -8.90 -10.38
CA GLY A 42 -3.64 -9.20 -10.95
C GLY A 42 -2.47 -8.65 -10.14
N ALA A 43 -2.65 -8.44 -8.83
CA ALA A 43 -1.55 -8.06 -7.96
C ALA A 43 -0.47 -9.14 -7.93
N VAL A 44 0.78 -8.73 -7.83
CA VAL A 44 1.96 -9.62 -7.83
C VAL A 44 2.76 -9.37 -6.57
N LEU A 45 2.94 -10.41 -5.76
CA LEU A 45 3.89 -10.44 -4.65
C LEU A 45 5.21 -11.02 -5.14
N GLU A 46 6.33 -10.35 -4.86
CA GLU A 46 7.67 -10.82 -5.17
C GLU A 46 8.53 -10.78 -3.90
N TRP A 47 9.25 -11.86 -3.59
CA TRP A 47 10.12 -11.88 -2.41
C TRP A 47 11.29 -12.86 -2.54
N THR A 48 12.43 -12.48 -1.98
CA THR A 48 13.65 -13.31 -1.92
C THR A 48 13.88 -13.92 -0.54
N GLY A 49 13.01 -13.65 0.44
CA GLY A 49 13.16 -14.14 1.81
C GLY A 49 14.20 -13.33 2.58
N ASN A 50 15.38 -13.89 2.81
CA ASN A 50 16.52 -13.26 3.48
C ASN A 50 17.85 -13.76 2.87
N ALA A 51 18.99 -13.23 3.32
CA ALA A 51 20.29 -13.64 2.79
C ALA A 51 20.66 -15.10 3.14
N GLU A 52 20.08 -15.67 4.19
CA GLU A 52 20.28 -17.08 4.56
C GLU A 52 19.68 -18.01 3.49
N LEU A 53 18.52 -17.63 2.95
CA LEU A 53 17.89 -18.32 1.82
C LEU A 53 18.61 -18.10 0.49
N GLN A 54 19.62 -17.23 0.44
CA GLN A 54 20.43 -16.98 -0.76
C GLN A 54 21.84 -17.58 -0.64
N SER A 55 22.13 -18.28 0.45
CA SER A 55 23.45 -18.80 0.79
C SER A 55 23.44 -20.34 0.90
N ALA A 56 24.62 -20.93 0.75
CA ALA A 56 24.85 -22.31 1.14
C ALA A 56 24.78 -22.45 2.68
N PRO A 57 24.03 -23.43 3.22
CA PRO A 57 24.06 -23.75 4.64
C PRO A 57 25.38 -24.47 4.99
N PRO A 58 25.77 -24.54 6.28
CA PRO A 58 27.03 -25.15 6.71
C PRO A 58 27.24 -26.60 6.28
N HIS A 59 26.17 -27.39 6.14
CA HIS A 59 26.21 -28.80 5.74
C HIS A 59 26.26 -29.04 4.21
N GLY A 60 26.48 -27.99 3.42
CA GLY A 60 26.55 -28.07 1.96
C GLY A 60 25.17 -28.01 1.28
N GLY A 61 25.18 -27.99 -0.05
CA GLY A 61 23.97 -27.75 -0.85
C GLY A 61 23.49 -26.30 -0.79
N CYS A 62 22.18 -26.09 -0.81
CA CYS A 62 21.57 -24.76 -0.74
C CYS A 62 20.16 -24.83 -0.14
N ASN A 63 19.71 -23.71 0.41
CA ASN A 63 18.29 -23.49 0.64
C ASN A 63 17.63 -23.12 -0.71
N TYR A 64 16.48 -23.68 -1.06
CA TYR A 64 15.85 -23.37 -2.35
C TYR A 64 14.33 -23.31 -2.32
N PHE A 65 13.76 -22.46 -3.16
CA PHE A 65 12.32 -22.36 -3.37
C PHE A 65 11.81 -23.41 -4.36
N SER A 66 10.59 -23.86 -4.12
CA SER A 66 9.80 -24.62 -5.09
C SER A 66 8.40 -24.02 -5.15
N ALA A 67 7.82 -23.91 -6.33
CA ALA A 67 6.39 -23.66 -6.46
C ALA A 67 5.62 -24.92 -6.00
N GLY A 68 4.46 -24.73 -5.38
CA GLY A 68 3.69 -25.81 -4.77
C GLY A 68 4.28 -26.34 -3.47
N THR A 69 3.63 -27.38 -2.93
CA THR A 69 4.14 -28.14 -1.79
C THR A 69 5.28 -29.03 -2.24
N SER A 70 6.43 -28.94 -1.56
CA SER A 70 7.62 -29.73 -1.83
C SER A 70 8.00 -30.54 -0.59
N ASP A 71 8.43 -31.77 -0.81
CA ASP A 71 9.05 -32.65 0.19
C ASP A 71 10.58 -32.55 0.18
N GLY A 72 11.16 -31.62 -0.59
CA GLY A 72 12.61 -31.45 -0.72
C GLY A 72 13.29 -32.39 -1.69
N THR A 73 12.55 -33.20 -2.46
CA THR A 73 13.11 -34.08 -3.49
C THR A 73 13.00 -33.49 -4.90
N LEU A 74 13.66 -34.13 -5.88
CA LEU A 74 13.48 -33.81 -7.29
C LEU A 74 12.02 -34.00 -7.74
N ALA A 75 11.32 -35.02 -7.22
CA ALA A 75 9.97 -35.38 -7.66
C ALA A 75 8.94 -34.30 -7.31
N SER A 76 9.14 -33.59 -6.20
CA SER A 76 8.25 -32.51 -5.76
C SER A 76 8.74 -31.10 -6.13
N TYR A 77 9.90 -30.99 -6.79
CA TYR A 77 10.44 -29.71 -7.21
C TYR A 77 9.71 -29.19 -8.44
N ALA A 78 9.19 -27.96 -8.35
CA ALA A 78 8.56 -27.26 -9.45
C ALA A 78 8.98 -25.79 -9.47
N THR A 79 9.08 -25.23 -10.67
CA THR A 79 9.37 -23.80 -10.87
C THR A 79 8.11 -22.98 -11.12
N ALA A 80 6.98 -23.63 -11.36
CA ALA A 80 5.67 -23.01 -11.46
C ALA A 80 4.58 -23.96 -10.96
N ALA A 81 3.59 -23.42 -10.24
CA ALA A 81 2.41 -24.14 -9.77
C ALA A 81 1.27 -23.14 -9.54
N GLY A 82 0.18 -23.25 -10.31
CA GLY A 82 -0.90 -22.26 -10.27
C GLY A 82 -0.36 -20.85 -10.54
N ASN A 83 -0.63 -19.91 -9.63
CA ASN A 83 -0.18 -18.52 -9.74
C ASN A 83 1.25 -18.27 -9.19
N VAL A 84 1.94 -19.32 -8.74
CA VAL A 84 3.27 -19.22 -8.15
C VAL A 84 4.33 -19.59 -9.17
N SER A 85 5.39 -18.79 -9.26
CA SER A 85 6.61 -19.13 -9.97
C SER A 85 7.87 -18.84 -9.14
N VAL A 86 8.93 -19.59 -9.42
CA VAL A 86 10.26 -19.39 -8.86
C VAL A 86 11.19 -18.91 -9.97
N VAL A 87 11.82 -17.76 -9.74
CA VAL A 87 12.74 -17.11 -10.69
C VAL A 87 14.12 -17.05 -10.05
N LYS A 88 15.18 -17.22 -10.86
CA LYS A 88 16.58 -17.13 -10.43
C LYS A 88 17.39 -16.35 -11.45
N GLY A 89 18.04 -15.26 -11.04
CA GLY A 89 18.90 -14.45 -11.94
C GLY A 89 18.19 -13.88 -13.18
N GLY A 90 16.86 -13.73 -13.13
CA GLY A 90 16.04 -13.30 -14.27
C GLY A 90 15.53 -14.41 -15.19
N GLY A 91 15.93 -15.67 -14.94
CA GLY A 91 15.45 -16.85 -15.66
C GLY A 91 14.75 -17.87 -14.76
N THR A 92 14.42 -19.03 -15.33
CA THR A 92 13.79 -20.15 -14.61
C THR A 92 14.86 -21.14 -14.16
N PRO A 93 15.01 -21.43 -12.85
CA PRO A 93 15.96 -22.43 -12.39
C PRO A 93 15.51 -23.86 -12.76
N SER A 94 16.42 -24.82 -12.70
CA SER A 94 16.11 -26.25 -12.72
C SER A 94 16.52 -26.87 -11.39
N PHE A 95 16.16 -28.14 -11.13
CA PHE A 95 16.64 -28.81 -9.93
C PHE A 95 18.18 -28.93 -9.89
N ALA A 96 18.83 -29.01 -11.06
CA ALA A 96 20.29 -29.05 -11.16
C ALA A 96 20.92 -27.68 -10.87
N THR A 97 20.34 -26.59 -11.40
CA THR A 97 20.89 -25.23 -11.27
C THR A 97 20.37 -24.47 -10.04
N LYS A 98 19.51 -25.08 -9.22
CA LYS A 98 18.90 -24.42 -8.06
C LYS A 98 19.95 -23.83 -7.11
N CYS A 99 21.08 -24.51 -6.94
CA CYS A 99 22.16 -24.10 -6.03
C CYS A 99 23.22 -23.17 -6.64
N ASP A 100 23.09 -22.78 -7.91
CA ASP A 100 24.08 -21.88 -8.53
C ASP A 100 24.16 -20.56 -7.75
N GLY A 101 25.38 -20.10 -7.45
CA GLY A 101 25.61 -18.88 -6.66
C GLY A 101 25.46 -19.03 -5.13
N ALA A 102 25.12 -20.21 -4.60
CA ALA A 102 24.94 -20.42 -3.16
C ALA A 102 26.20 -20.17 -2.34
N ALA A 103 27.37 -20.64 -2.81
CA ALA A 103 28.65 -20.44 -2.13
C ALA A 103 29.01 -18.95 -1.98
N ALA A 104 28.59 -18.11 -2.93
CA ALA A 104 28.81 -16.67 -2.92
C ALA A 104 27.69 -15.88 -2.19
N GLY A 105 26.66 -16.55 -1.65
CA GLY A 105 25.49 -15.87 -1.08
C GLY A 105 24.66 -15.11 -2.11
N ALA A 106 24.79 -15.47 -3.40
CA ALA A 106 24.29 -14.71 -4.54
C ALA A 106 23.34 -15.55 -5.42
N MET A 107 22.54 -16.43 -4.79
CA MET A 107 21.64 -17.31 -5.54
C MET A 107 20.60 -16.56 -6.38
N GLY A 108 20.19 -15.36 -5.96
CA GLY A 108 19.24 -14.52 -6.70
C GLY A 108 17.88 -15.19 -6.94
N GLN A 109 17.48 -16.12 -6.07
CA GLN A 109 16.19 -16.79 -6.18
C GLN A 109 15.08 -15.95 -5.57
N LYS A 110 13.91 -15.98 -6.21
CA LYS A 110 12.76 -15.14 -5.87
C LYS A 110 11.48 -15.92 -6.13
N VAL A 111 10.56 -15.89 -5.18
CA VAL A 111 9.18 -16.32 -5.42
C VAL A 111 8.40 -15.16 -6.02
N VAL A 112 7.55 -15.47 -6.99
CA VAL A 112 6.59 -14.55 -7.61
C VAL A 112 5.21 -15.18 -7.49
N VAL A 113 4.30 -14.51 -6.80
CA VAL A 113 2.90 -14.95 -6.62
C VAL A 113 2.00 -13.95 -7.33
N GLY A 114 1.45 -14.36 -8.47
CA GLY A 114 0.56 -13.54 -9.29
C GLY A 114 -0.92 -13.70 -8.95
N GLY A 115 -1.78 -13.01 -9.69
CA GLY A 115 -3.23 -13.20 -9.62
C GLY A 115 -3.90 -12.65 -8.35
N GLY A 116 -3.20 -11.86 -7.54
CA GLY A 116 -3.76 -11.31 -6.31
C GLY A 116 -4.93 -10.37 -6.57
N ALA A 117 -5.93 -10.42 -5.70
CA ALA A 117 -7.14 -9.63 -5.81
C ALA A 117 -7.54 -9.04 -4.47
N GLY A 118 -8.17 -7.86 -4.49
CA GLY A 118 -8.65 -7.20 -3.29
C GLY A 118 -8.89 -5.72 -3.51
N SER A 119 -8.51 -4.90 -2.54
CA SER A 119 -8.71 -3.46 -2.60
C SER A 119 -7.55 -2.68 -2.01
N VAL A 120 -7.34 -1.48 -2.55
CA VAL A 120 -6.33 -0.51 -2.11
C VAL A 120 -6.99 0.86 -2.08
N ASP A 121 -6.82 1.58 -0.98
CA ASP A 121 -7.01 3.03 -0.97
C ASP A 121 -5.73 3.67 -1.50
N PRO A 122 -5.72 4.22 -2.74
CA PRO A 122 -4.53 4.80 -3.34
C PRO A 122 -4.10 6.11 -2.66
N VAL A 123 -4.87 6.62 -1.68
CA VAL A 123 -4.54 7.80 -0.88
C VAL A 123 -3.76 7.42 0.36
N THR A 124 -4.32 6.51 1.15
CA THR A 124 -3.81 6.16 2.48
C THR A 124 -2.83 4.99 2.43
N GLY A 125 -2.91 4.14 1.40
CA GLY A 125 -2.18 2.88 1.31
C GLY A 125 -2.87 1.71 2.03
N VAL A 126 -4.00 1.97 2.71
CA VAL A 126 -4.83 0.93 3.33
C VAL A 126 -5.20 -0.08 2.27
N SER A 127 -4.90 -1.34 2.52
CA SER A 127 -5.11 -2.37 1.51
C SER A 127 -5.40 -3.72 2.12
N THR A 128 -6.12 -4.52 1.35
CA THR A 128 -6.31 -5.95 1.60
C THR A 128 -6.17 -6.64 0.26
N ILE A 129 -5.18 -7.52 0.12
CA ILE A 129 -4.95 -8.27 -1.11
C ILE A 129 -4.76 -9.74 -0.76
N GLN A 130 -5.53 -10.62 -1.41
CA GLN A 130 -5.44 -12.06 -1.28
C GLN A 130 -4.81 -12.64 -2.54
N TRP A 131 -3.86 -13.57 -2.37
CA TRP A 131 -3.37 -14.41 -3.44
C TRP A 131 -3.78 -15.87 -3.21
N THR A 132 -3.85 -16.64 -4.28
CA THR A 132 -4.05 -18.09 -4.23
C THR A 132 -2.80 -18.79 -4.76
N GLY A 133 -2.26 -19.71 -3.98
CA GLY A 133 -1.09 -20.50 -4.36
C GLY A 133 -0.19 -20.85 -3.19
N THR A 134 0.66 -21.85 -3.41
CA THR A 134 1.62 -22.35 -2.43
C THR A 134 3.03 -22.25 -2.99
N TRP A 135 3.99 -21.87 -2.16
CA TRP A 135 5.40 -22.14 -2.42
C TRP A 135 6.04 -22.77 -1.20
N SER A 136 7.08 -23.56 -1.44
CA SER A 136 7.87 -24.20 -0.40
C SER A 136 9.26 -23.59 -0.31
N VAL A 137 9.77 -23.52 0.91
CA VAL A 137 11.15 -23.21 1.24
C VAL A 137 11.78 -24.52 1.71
N ASN A 138 12.73 -25.02 0.92
CA ASN A 138 13.46 -26.24 1.22
C ASN A 138 14.76 -25.87 1.92
N PHE A 139 14.77 -25.97 3.25
CA PHE A 139 15.97 -25.73 4.04
C PHE A 139 16.91 -26.94 4.00
N TYR A 140 18.22 -26.69 4.10
CA TYR A 140 19.27 -27.73 4.14
C TYR A 140 19.20 -28.72 2.98
N GLY A 141 19.14 -28.21 1.75
CA GLY A 141 19.10 -29.08 0.57
C GLY A 141 17.85 -29.95 0.49
N GLY A 142 16.77 -29.58 1.19
CA GLY A 142 15.50 -30.32 1.18
C GLY A 142 15.24 -31.17 2.41
N LEU A 143 16.11 -31.19 3.41
CA LEU A 143 15.88 -31.94 4.65
C LEU A 143 14.74 -31.37 5.50
N LEU A 144 14.54 -30.06 5.46
CA LEU A 144 13.51 -29.37 6.25
C LEU A 144 12.65 -28.46 5.38
N PRO A 145 11.71 -29.02 4.59
CA PRO A 145 10.81 -28.23 3.79
C PRO A 145 9.63 -27.70 4.63
N PHE A 146 9.26 -26.45 4.40
CA PHE A 146 7.99 -25.88 4.85
C PHE A 146 7.35 -25.07 3.72
N SER A 147 6.03 -24.99 3.73
CA SER A 147 5.22 -24.31 2.71
C SER A 147 4.53 -23.08 3.27
N ILE A 148 4.34 -22.10 2.40
CA ILE A 148 3.54 -20.89 2.64
C ILE A 148 2.42 -20.90 1.61
N THR A 149 1.18 -20.89 2.08
CA THR A 149 -0.03 -21.08 1.26
C THR A 149 -0.99 -19.91 1.43
N ASP A 150 -1.54 -19.46 0.30
CA ASP A 150 -2.61 -18.45 0.18
C ASP A 150 -2.32 -17.17 0.97
N PRO A 151 -1.21 -16.46 0.66
CA PRO A 151 -0.83 -15.30 1.43
C PRO A 151 -1.85 -14.17 1.25
N ARG A 152 -2.05 -13.42 2.33
CA ARG A 152 -2.96 -12.28 2.44
C ARG A 152 -2.22 -11.09 3.01
N LEU A 153 -2.20 -9.99 2.27
CA LEU A 153 -1.68 -8.71 2.74
C LEU A 153 -2.82 -7.92 3.40
N VAL A 154 -2.53 -7.32 4.56
CA VAL A 154 -3.36 -6.29 5.19
C VAL A 154 -2.47 -5.10 5.51
N VAL A 155 -2.84 -3.90 5.07
CA VAL A 155 -2.17 -2.64 5.44
C VAL A 155 -3.16 -1.75 6.17
N GLN A 156 -2.74 -1.28 7.34
CA GLN A 156 -3.52 -0.44 8.25
C GLN A 156 -3.32 1.06 7.94
N PRO A 157 -4.21 1.95 8.45
CA PRO A 157 -4.13 3.38 8.18
C PRO A 157 -2.85 4.07 8.67
N ASP A 158 -2.16 3.50 9.66
CA ASP A 158 -0.90 4.01 10.20
C ASP A 158 0.33 3.61 9.36
N GLY A 159 0.13 2.84 8.28
CA GLY A 159 1.20 2.35 7.42
C GLY A 159 1.93 1.13 7.98
N THR A 160 1.40 0.48 9.00
CA THR A 160 1.77 -0.89 9.37
C THR A 160 1.03 -1.88 8.48
N GLY A 161 1.59 -3.06 8.29
CA GLY A 161 0.90 -4.12 7.56
C GLY A 161 1.38 -5.51 7.93
N GLN A 162 0.67 -6.52 7.49
CA GLN A 162 0.98 -7.92 7.74
C GLN A 162 0.81 -8.74 6.47
N LEU A 163 1.77 -9.62 6.20
CA LEU A 163 1.60 -10.74 5.29
C LEU A 163 1.23 -11.97 6.12
N ILE A 164 0.02 -12.48 5.93
CA ILE A 164 -0.57 -13.57 6.69
C ILE A 164 -0.75 -14.76 5.77
N ALA A 165 -0.44 -15.98 6.19
CA ALA A 165 -0.59 -17.17 5.36
C ALA A 165 -0.90 -18.41 6.19
N THR A 166 -1.20 -19.51 5.51
CA THR A 166 -1.17 -20.85 6.10
C THR A 166 0.22 -21.44 5.94
N LEU A 167 0.81 -21.95 7.02
CA LEU A 167 2.08 -22.68 6.98
C LEU A 167 1.85 -24.18 7.10
N GLY A 168 2.61 -24.96 6.35
CA GLY A 168 2.71 -26.42 6.49
C GLY A 168 4.16 -26.86 6.37
N GLY A 169 4.47 -28.12 6.64
CA GLY A 169 5.85 -28.60 6.53
C GLY A 169 6.10 -29.86 7.32
N TYR A 170 7.36 -30.06 7.69
CA TYR A 170 7.82 -31.23 8.40
C TYR A 170 8.69 -30.84 9.60
N ALA A 171 8.63 -31.66 10.64
CA ALA A 171 9.62 -31.72 11.70
C ALA A 171 10.74 -32.69 11.29
N SER A 172 11.98 -32.35 11.67
CA SER A 172 13.14 -33.24 11.65
C SER A 172 14.04 -32.92 12.84
N SER A 173 15.13 -33.66 13.03
CA SER A 173 16.09 -33.47 14.12
C SER A 173 17.52 -33.65 13.62
N MET A 174 18.49 -33.06 14.31
CA MET A 174 19.91 -33.25 13.98
C MET A 174 20.38 -34.71 14.18
N ASP A 175 19.75 -35.46 15.08
CA ASP A 175 20.07 -36.88 15.33
C ASP A 175 19.57 -37.79 14.21
N LYS A 176 18.49 -37.40 13.52
CA LYS A 176 17.85 -38.15 12.44
C LYS A 176 17.42 -37.20 11.30
N PRO A 177 18.38 -36.56 10.60
CA PRO A 177 18.08 -35.47 9.68
C PRO A 177 17.26 -35.91 8.46
N ASP A 178 17.39 -37.17 8.05
CA ASP A 178 16.67 -37.76 6.92
C ASP A 178 15.23 -38.20 7.25
N VAL A 179 14.84 -38.18 8.54
CA VAL A 179 13.49 -38.53 8.97
C VAL A 179 12.64 -37.28 9.07
N LYS A 180 11.60 -37.22 8.24
CA LYS A 180 10.63 -36.12 8.22
C LYS A 180 9.29 -36.57 8.77
N THR A 181 8.74 -35.83 9.71
CA THR A 181 7.38 -36.04 10.22
C THR A 181 6.48 -34.88 9.78
N PRO A 182 5.40 -35.13 9.03
CA PRO A 182 4.47 -34.07 8.63
C PRO A 182 3.90 -33.32 9.83
N LEU A 183 3.84 -32.00 9.72
CA LEU A 183 3.22 -31.13 10.71
C LEU A 183 1.80 -30.75 10.25
N PRO A 184 0.84 -30.63 11.17
CA PRO A 184 -0.44 -30.01 10.86
C PRO A 184 -0.26 -28.61 10.29
N ALA A 185 -1.08 -28.25 9.30
CA ALA A 185 -1.06 -26.91 8.75
C ALA A 185 -1.58 -25.90 9.79
N VAL A 186 -0.92 -24.74 9.88
CA VAL A 186 -1.27 -23.65 10.79
C VAL A 186 -1.73 -22.46 9.97
N ALA A 187 -3.02 -22.15 10.03
CA ALA A 187 -3.61 -20.99 9.35
C ALA A 187 -3.37 -19.70 10.14
N GLY A 188 -3.45 -18.55 9.45
CA GLY A 188 -3.41 -17.24 10.11
C GLY A 188 -2.04 -16.85 10.66
N VAL A 189 -0.96 -17.47 10.19
CA VAL A 189 0.40 -17.14 10.62
C VAL A 189 0.82 -15.82 9.99
N VAL A 190 1.21 -14.84 10.82
CA VAL A 190 1.89 -13.63 10.36
C VAL A 190 3.30 -14.03 9.93
N VAL A 191 3.57 -14.00 8.63
CA VAL A 191 4.86 -14.33 8.01
C VAL A 191 5.79 -13.13 8.02
N ALA A 192 5.24 -11.92 7.87
CA ALA A 192 6.00 -10.67 7.87
C ALA A 192 5.17 -9.53 8.44
N ASP A 193 5.74 -8.76 9.37
CA ASP A 193 5.23 -7.46 9.77
C ASP A 193 5.89 -6.38 8.89
N LEU A 194 5.10 -5.44 8.39
CA LEU A 194 5.52 -4.37 7.49
C LEU A 194 5.37 -3.03 8.18
N THR A 195 6.26 -2.10 7.84
CA THR A 195 6.20 -0.71 8.27
C THR A 195 6.46 0.21 7.09
N GLY A 196 6.01 1.46 7.17
CA GLY A 196 6.28 2.45 6.13
C GLY A 196 5.55 2.17 4.81
N VAL A 197 4.43 1.44 4.86
CA VAL A 197 3.58 1.16 3.68
C VAL A 197 2.45 2.19 3.48
N ALA A 198 2.43 3.25 4.29
CA ALA A 198 1.49 4.36 4.13
C ALA A 198 1.84 5.28 2.97
N GLY A 199 0.80 5.89 2.39
CA GLY A 199 0.93 6.97 1.41
C GLY A 199 0.45 6.59 0.00
N ALA A 200 0.49 7.59 -0.87
CA ALA A 200 -0.11 7.50 -2.20
C ALA A 200 0.51 6.39 -3.04
N ASN A 201 -0.26 5.34 -3.31
CA ASN A 201 0.21 4.15 -4.01
C ASN A 201 -0.84 3.67 -5.00
N SER A 202 -0.58 3.90 -6.29
CA SER A 202 -1.43 3.42 -7.38
C SER A 202 -0.88 2.16 -8.06
N TYR A 203 0.35 1.73 -7.75
CA TYR A 203 1.05 0.70 -8.53
C TYR A 203 1.74 -0.40 -7.73
N GLY A 204 1.63 -0.36 -6.41
CA GLY A 204 2.40 -1.20 -5.51
C GLY A 204 3.43 -0.46 -4.67
N PHE A 205 4.10 -1.22 -3.82
CA PHE A 205 5.14 -0.75 -2.92
C PHE A 205 6.27 -1.78 -2.83
N THR A 206 7.41 -1.32 -2.32
CA THR A 206 8.51 -2.17 -1.88
C THR A 206 8.89 -1.74 -0.48
N THR A 207 8.93 -2.68 0.46
CA THR A 207 9.29 -2.41 1.86
C THR A 207 10.09 -3.57 2.43
N THR A 208 10.91 -3.28 3.44
CA THR A 208 11.63 -4.31 4.19
C THR A 208 10.81 -4.67 5.42
N PRO A 209 10.46 -5.96 5.63
CA PRO A 209 9.75 -6.37 6.82
C PRO A 209 10.49 -6.01 8.10
N ARG A 210 9.73 -5.74 9.16
CA ARG A 210 10.25 -5.41 10.48
C ARG A 210 11.01 -6.61 11.04
N TYR A 211 12.19 -6.35 11.59
CA TYR A 211 13.05 -7.36 12.22
C TYR A 211 13.85 -6.78 13.37
N ALA A 212 14.59 -5.70 13.10
CA ALA A 212 15.45 -5.05 14.09
C ALA A 212 14.64 -4.62 15.33
N GLY A 213 15.15 -4.96 16.51
CA GLY A 213 14.51 -4.65 17.79
C GLY A 213 13.28 -5.49 18.12
N VAL A 214 12.91 -6.48 17.30
CA VAL A 214 11.80 -7.39 17.61
C VAL A 214 12.28 -8.47 18.57
N GLY A 215 11.72 -8.47 19.77
CA GLY A 215 12.00 -9.46 20.80
C GLY A 215 11.26 -10.77 20.55
N TYR A 216 11.96 -11.88 20.74
CA TYR A 216 11.40 -13.22 20.84
C TYR A 216 11.94 -13.92 22.07
N ASP A 217 11.05 -14.53 22.85
CA ASP A 217 11.39 -15.33 24.03
C ASP A 217 11.04 -16.78 23.70
N ALA A 218 12.07 -17.58 23.39
CA ALA A 218 11.90 -18.96 22.95
C ALA A 218 11.38 -19.85 24.09
N PRO A 219 10.21 -20.52 23.94
CA PRO A 219 9.72 -21.48 24.92
C PRO A 219 10.55 -22.77 24.95
N GLY A 220 10.39 -23.56 26.02
CA GLY A 220 10.76 -24.98 26.06
C GLY A 220 12.24 -25.30 25.84
N GLY A 221 13.17 -24.46 26.31
CA GLY A 221 14.61 -24.70 26.13
C GLY A 221 15.14 -24.40 24.73
N GLY A 222 14.34 -23.73 23.88
CA GLY A 222 14.81 -23.21 22.60
C GLY A 222 15.99 -22.23 22.78
N THR A 223 16.80 -22.07 21.74
CA THR A 223 17.97 -21.20 21.77
C THR A 223 17.59 -19.77 22.20
N PRO A 224 18.22 -19.21 23.25
CA PRO A 224 17.92 -17.84 23.65
C PRO A 224 18.24 -16.84 22.54
N GLN A 225 17.40 -15.81 22.39
CA GLN A 225 17.69 -14.70 21.47
C GLN A 225 18.83 -13.84 22.06
N ASN A 226 19.89 -13.65 21.29
CA ASN A 226 20.92 -12.65 21.55
C ASN A 226 20.39 -11.25 21.21
N ARG A 227 20.09 -10.45 22.25
CA ARG A 227 19.63 -9.05 22.12
C ARG A 227 20.73 -8.00 22.31
N THR A 228 21.99 -8.41 22.45
CA THR A 228 23.12 -7.48 22.66
C THR A 228 23.87 -7.19 21.37
N ALA A 229 23.74 -8.02 20.35
CA ALA A 229 24.37 -7.82 19.05
C ALA A 229 23.77 -6.62 18.30
N ALA A 230 24.61 -5.90 17.55
CA ALA A 230 24.13 -4.85 16.66
C ALA A 230 23.17 -5.45 15.61
N GLY A 231 22.01 -4.81 15.42
CA GLY A 231 21.00 -5.29 14.48
C GLY A 231 20.22 -6.53 14.97
N TRP A 232 20.25 -6.86 16.26
CA TRP A 232 19.44 -7.92 16.84
C TRP A 232 17.96 -7.78 16.48
N GLY A 233 17.25 -8.90 16.39
CA GLY A 233 15.87 -8.89 15.93
C GLY A 233 15.27 -10.27 15.74
N SER A 234 14.01 -10.29 15.32
CA SER A 234 13.24 -11.51 15.10
C SER A 234 12.20 -11.30 13.99
N TRP A 235 11.88 -12.39 13.30
CA TRP A 235 10.65 -12.50 12.51
C TRP A 235 9.42 -12.51 13.43
N PRO A 236 8.19 -12.33 12.89
CA PRO A 236 6.99 -12.28 13.71
C PRO A 236 6.81 -13.54 14.55
N ARG A 237 6.29 -13.37 15.78
CA ARG A 237 6.20 -14.45 16.77
C ARG A 237 5.52 -15.71 16.24
N SER A 238 4.36 -15.58 15.58
CA SER A 238 3.63 -16.73 15.03
C SER A 238 4.44 -17.52 13.99
N PHE A 239 5.29 -16.83 13.21
CA PHE A 239 6.16 -17.49 12.25
C PHE A 239 7.26 -18.26 12.98
N VAL A 240 7.92 -17.65 13.95
CA VAL A 240 8.98 -18.31 14.74
C VAL A 240 8.42 -19.49 15.55
N ASP A 241 7.20 -19.37 16.09
CA ASP A 241 6.52 -20.44 16.83
C ASP A 241 6.18 -21.64 15.92
N PHE A 242 5.82 -21.41 14.65
CA PHE A 242 5.71 -22.49 13.68
C PHE A 242 7.08 -23.14 13.42
N GLN A 243 8.13 -22.33 13.26
CA GLN A 243 9.48 -22.84 12.99
C GLN A 243 10.12 -23.55 14.19
N LEU A 244 9.59 -23.41 15.40
CA LEU A 244 9.97 -24.28 16.53
C LEU A 244 9.58 -25.73 16.27
N GLN A 245 8.40 -25.95 15.68
CA GLN A 245 7.91 -27.29 15.38
C GLN A 245 8.71 -27.95 14.26
N THR A 246 9.24 -27.17 13.32
CA THR A 246 10.11 -27.67 12.24
C THR A 246 11.54 -27.94 12.72
N GLY A 247 11.97 -27.34 13.84
CA GLY A 247 13.35 -27.34 14.29
C GLY A 247 14.21 -26.22 13.68
N LEU A 248 13.62 -25.28 12.93
CA LEU A 248 14.33 -24.18 12.27
C LEU A 248 14.29 -22.84 13.04
N SER A 249 13.64 -22.75 14.20
CA SER A 249 13.34 -21.47 14.86
C SER A 249 14.55 -20.54 15.02
N SER A 250 15.71 -21.08 15.38
CA SER A 250 16.94 -20.30 15.57
C SER A 250 17.41 -19.59 14.29
N TYR A 251 16.97 -20.00 13.10
CA TYR A 251 17.26 -19.33 11.82
C TYR A 251 16.43 -18.05 11.59
N TRP A 252 15.49 -17.73 12.48
CA TRP A 252 14.51 -16.66 12.28
C TRP A 252 14.57 -15.55 13.35
N TYR A 253 15.57 -15.59 14.22
CA TYR A 253 15.92 -14.50 15.14
C TYR A 253 17.43 -14.47 15.39
N SER A 254 17.93 -13.37 15.95
CA SER A 254 19.32 -13.23 16.38
C SER A 254 19.62 -14.22 17.50
N SER A 255 20.10 -15.42 17.17
CA SER A 255 20.25 -16.54 18.12
C SER A 255 21.68 -16.67 18.66
N GLY A 256 22.56 -15.74 18.28
CA GLY A 256 24.00 -15.84 18.52
C GLY A 256 24.74 -16.77 17.56
N GLY A 257 24.06 -17.31 16.54
CA GLY A 257 24.65 -18.22 15.55
C GLY A 257 25.38 -17.47 14.43
N GLY A 258 26.30 -18.13 13.75
CA GLY A 258 27.08 -17.53 12.64
C GLY A 258 26.23 -17.04 11.45
N ALA A 259 24.99 -17.51 11.33
CA ALA A 259 24.04 -17.04 10.32
C ALA A 259 23.33 -15.73 10.69
N ASP A 260 23.48 -15.18 11.90
CA ASP A 260 22.69 -14.03 12.40
C ASP A 260 22.68 -12.83 11.45
N THR A 261 23.80 -12.52 10.81
CA THR A 261 23.91 -11.40 9.84
C THR A 261 23.08 -11.59 8.58
N LYS A 262 22.57 -12.81 8.34
CA LYS A 262 21.81 -13.19 7.14
C LYS A 262 20.31 -13.39 7.39
N LYS A 263 19.87 -13.33 8.65
CA LYS A 263 18.49 -13.69 9.05
C LYS A 263 17.47 -12.59 8.81
N ALA A 264 17.92 -11.33 8.82
CA ALA A 264 17.05 -10.19 8.57
C ALA A 264 16.39 -10.31 7.18
N PRO A 265 15.09 -10.02 7.06
CA PRO A 265 14.35 -10.19 5.82
C PRO A 265 14.84 -9.21 4.76
N SER A 266 14.93 -9.70 3.53
CA SER A 266 15.08 -8.89 2.33
C SER A 266 13.77 -8.13 2.05
N ALA A 267 13.87 -7.03 1.30
CA ALA A 267 12.70 -6.30 0.84
C ALA A 267 11.73 -7.20 0.06
N LEU A 268 10.44 -7.05 0.35
CA LEU A 268 9.37 -7.61 -0.45
C LEU A 268 8.74 -6.53 -1.32
N SER A 269 8.24 -6.93 -2.48
CA SER A 269 7.54 -6.05 -3.40
C SER A 269 6.14 -6.56 -3.66
N VAL A 270 5.15 -5.67 -3.59
CA VAL A 270 3.79 -5.93 -4.04
C VAL A 270 3.50 -4.96 -5.17
N ARG A 271 3.17 -5.45 -6.35
CA ARG A 271 2.81 -4.65 -7.52
C ARG A 271 1.35 -4.85 -7.87
N TYR A 272 0.68 -3.82 -8.32
CA TYR A 272 -0.70 -3.91 -8.80
C TYR A 272 -1.02 -2.76 -9.77
N GLY A 273 -2.15 -2.83 -10.46
CA GLY A 273 -2.72 -1.70 -11.17
C GLY A 273 -4.09 -1.36 -10.60
N VAL A 274 -4.32 -0.10 -10.24
CA VAL A 274 -5.68 0.39 -9.94
C VAL A 274 -6.39 0.76 -11.25
N SER A 275 -7.55 0.14 -11.53
CA SER A 275 -8.32 0.40 -12.76
C SER A 275 -8.89 1.83 -12.81
N THR A 276 -9.12 2.45 -11.65
CA THR A 276 -9.63 3.81 -11.52
C THR A 276 -8.62 4.72 -10.82
N GLN A 277 -8.12 5.73 -11.54
CA GLN A 277 -7.24 6.76 -10.99
C GLN A 277 -8.00 7.62 -9.95
N PRO A 278 -7.36 8.06 -8.85
CA PRO A 278 -7.98 8.95 -7.88
C PRO A 278 -8.58 10.21 -8.55
N PRO A 279 -9.77 10.67 -8.12
CA PRO A 279 -10.42 11.84 -8.68
C PRO A 279 -9.61 13.11 -8.39
N SER A 280 -9.69 14.10 -9.29
CA SER A 280 -9.10 15.42 -9.09
C SER A 280 -10.12 16.52 -9.36
N THR A 281 -9.95 17.67 -8.73
CA THR A 281 -10.80 18.86 -8.97
C THR A 281 -9.96 20.01 -9.50
N VAL A 282 -10.38 20.59 -10.63
CA VAL A 282 -9.75 21.81 -11.16
C VAL A 282 -10.45 23.03 -10.58
N GLY A 283 -9.72 23.83 -9.81
CA GLY A 283 -10.08 25.19 -9.44
C GLY A 283 -9.46 26.19 -10.42
N LEU A 284 -10.23 27.19 -10.83
CA LEU A 284 -9.71 28.28 -11.67
C LEU A 284 -10.20 29.65 -11.20
N SER A 285 -9.30 30.63 -11.21
CA SER A 285 -9.59 32.02 -10.84
C SER A 285 -8.81 33.00 -11.71
N PHE A 286 -9.46 34.10 -12.08
CA PHE A 286 -8.82 35.19 -12.79
C PHE A 286 -8.28 36.22 -11.79
N LYS A 287 -7.10 36.75 -12.06
CA LYS A 287 -6.53 37.92 -11.40
C LYS A 287 -6.59 39.11 -12.35
N ASN A 288 -6.60 40.32 -11.78
CA ASN A 288 -6.78 41.59 -12.50
C ASN A 288 -8.16 41.70 -13.19
N VAL A 289 -9.22 41.19 -12.53
CA VAL A 289 -10.62 41.31 -12.99
C VAL A 289 -11.48 41.90 -11.87
N GLY A 290 -12.60 42.54 -12.23
CA GLY A 290 -13.54 43.10 -11.26
C GLY A 290 -14.15 42.02 -10.35
N LYS A 291 -14.41 42.37 -9.08
CA LYS A 291 -15.07 41.51 -8.09
C LYS A 291 -16.58 41.49 -8.37
N GLY A 292 -17.17 40.32 -8.65
CA GLY A 292 -18.61 40.14 -8.89
C GLY A 292 -18.96 38.73 -9.38
N LYS A 293 -20.27 38.41 -9.46
CA LYS A 293 -20.76 37.10 -9.97
C LYS A 293 -20.26 36.76 -11.39
N GLN A 294 -19.87 37.78 -12.18
CA GLN A 294 -19.25 37.64 -13.48
C GLN A 294 -17.88 38.32 -13.50
N ALA A 295 -16.85 37.61 -13.94
CA ALA A 295 -15.52 38.21 -14.12
C ALA A 295 -15.56 39.16 -15.34
N LYS A 296 -15.28 40.45 -15.11
CA LYS A 296 -15.25 41.49 -16.14
C LYS A 296 -13.89 42.17 -16.20
N VAL A 297 -13.43 42.51 -17.40
CA VAL A 297 -12.14 43.19 -17.64
C VAL A 297 -12.22 44.09 -18.87
N ARG A 298 -11.43 45.17 -18.93
CA ARG A 298 -11.32 46.03 -20.11
C ARG A 298 -10.44 45.40 -21.19
N TYR A 299 -10.79 45.62 -22.45
CA TYR A 299 -9.96 45.22 -23.59
C TYR A 299 -8.54 45.78 -23.45
N GLY A 300 -7.54 44.95 -23.79
CA GLY A 300 -6.12 45.27 -23.64
C GLY A 300 -5.52 44.95 -22.26
N THR A 301 -6.34 44.68 -21.23
CA THR A 301 -5.83 44.32 -19.90
C THR A 301 -5.17 42.94 -19.89
N THR A 302 -3.98 42.83 -19.30
CA THR A 302 -3.33 41.53 -19.06
C THR A 302 -4.03 40.76 -17.94
N VAL A 303 -4.66 39.64 -18.28
CA VAL A 303 -5.33 38.74 -17.32
C VAL A 303 -4.42 37.56 -16.99
N LYS A 304 -4.17 37.34 -15.69
CA LYS A 304 -3.51 36.12 -15.18
C LYS A 304 -4.57 35.13 -14.70
N LEU A 305 -4.51 33.91 -15.22
CA LEU A 305 -5.32 32.77 -14.81
C LEU A 305 -4.53 31.92 -13.81
N LYS A 306 -5.03 31.82 -12.57
CA LYS A 306 -4.52 30.85 -11.59
C LYS A 306 -5.34 29.56 -11.70
N VAL A 307 -4.63 28.46 -11.92
CA VAL A 307 -5.16 27.10 -11.97
C VAL A 307 -4.62 26.33 -10.78
N VAL A 308 -5.49 25.62 -10.07
CA VAL A 308 -5.14 24.69 -9.01
C VAL A 308 -5.81 23.36 -9.33
N VAL A 309 -5.04 22.28 -9.32
CA VAL A 309 -5.58 20.92 -9.40
C VAL A 309 -5.46 20.33 -8.00
N ALA A 310 -6.60 20.28 -7.31
CA ALA A 310 -6.69 19.73 -5.97
C ALA A 310 -6.94 18.22 -6.05
N LEU A 311 -6.32 17.50 -5.13
CA LEU A 311 -6.53 16.09 -4.88
C LEU A 311 -7.19 15.93 -3.50
N PRO A 312 -8.00 14.88 -3.28
CA PRO A 312 -8.52 14.57 -1.96
C PRO A 312 -7.39 14.18 -0.99
N GLY A 313 -7.55 14.49 0.29
CA GLY A 313 -6.64 14.08 1.36
C GLY A 313 -5.25 14.73 1.33
N SER A 314 -4.27 14.07 1.95
CA SER A 314 -2.86 14.49 2.08
C SER A 314 -1.98 14.06 0.89
N LEU A 315 -2.60 13.83 -0.28
CA LEU A 315 -1.90 13.40 -1.49
C LEU A 315 -0.83 14.40 -1.93
N ALA A 316 0.28 13.87 -2.45
CA ALA A 316 1.30 14.67 -3.12
C ALA A 316 0.69 15.48 -4.27
N ALA A 317 1.07 16.75 -4.38
CA ALA A 317 0.41 17.69 -5.29
C ALA A 317 0.46 17.24 -6.76
N ALA A 318 -0.68 17.33 -7.46
CA ALA A 318 -0.81 16.86 -8.83
C ALA A 318 0.27 17.44 -9.78
N THR A 319 0.85 16.56 -10.60
CA THR A 319 1.82 16.91 -11.64
C THR A 319 1.20 16.72 -13.02
N GLY A 320 1.75 17.36 -14.04
CA GLY A 320 1.33 17.17 -15.44
C GLY A 320 0.98 18.46 -16.16
N LYS A 321 0.27 18.31 -17.29
CA LYS A 321 -0.07 19.42 -18.20
C LYS A 321 -1.54 19.80 -18.07
N VAL A 322 -1.82 21.11 -18.04
CA VAL A 322 -3.15 21.68 -18.20
C VAL A 322 -3.29 22.33 -19.58
N VAL A 323 -4.47 22.21 -20.16
CA VAL A 323 -4.83 22.84 -21.45
C VAL A 323 -5.91 23.87 -21.18
N VAL A 324 -5.68 25.11 -21.59
CA VAL A 324 -6.65 26.20 -21.47
C VAL A 324 -7.27 26.46 -22.84
N LYS A 325 -8.60 26.48 -22.88
CA LYS A 325 -9.40 26.74 -24.07
C LYS A 325 -10.29 27.95 -23.87
N ASP A 326 -10.54 28.66 -24.95
CA ASP A 326 -11.64 29.62 -25.07
C ASP A 326 -12.66 29.04 -26.05
N GLY A 327 -13.84 28.67 -25.54
CA GLY A 327 -14.76 27.81 -26.27
C GLY A 327 -14.08 26.48 -26.65
N ARG A 328 -14.00 26.18 -27.96
CA ARG A 328 -13.33 24.98 -28.49
C ARG A 328 -11.84 25.19 -28.77
N LYS A 329 -11.37 26.44 -28.93
CA LYS A 329 -10.00 26.78 -29.35
C LYS A 329 -9.03 26.66 -28.18
N VAL A 330 -7.94 25.93 -28.37
CA VAL A 330 -6.82 25.90 -27.39
C VAL A 330 -6.07 27.22 -27.48
N ILE A 331 -5.94 27.91 -26.35
CA ILE A 331 -5.28 29.22 -26.28
C ILE A 331 -3.94 29.16 -25.54
N ARG A 332 -3.80 28.24 -24.58
CA ARG A 332 -2.55 28.01 -23.81
C ARG A 332 -2.44 26.57 -23.34
N LYS A 333 -1.19 26.16 -23.07
CA LYS A 333 -0.84 24.95 -22.33
C LYS A 333 0.13 25.35 -21.22
N ALA A 334 0.07 24.70 -20.06
CA ALA A 334 1.02 24.94 -18.97
C ALA A 334 1.32 23.63 -18.22
N LYS A 335 2.50 23.54 -17.60
CA LYS A 335 2.83 22.47 -16.65
C LYS A 335 2.48 22.91 -15.23
N LEU A 336 1.95 21.99 -14.43
CA LEU A 336 1.73 22.20 -13.01
C LEU A 336 3.07 22.16 -12.27
N LYS A 337 3.23 23.04 -11.28
CA LYS A 337 4.28 23.01 -10.26
C LYS A 337 3.58 22.99 -8.90
N LYS A 338 3.85 21.96 -8.08
CA LYS A 338 3.20 21.76 -6.77
C LYS A 338 1.66 21.88 -6.85
N GLY A 339 1.02 21.21 -7.82
CA GLY A 339 -0.45 21.21 -7.98
C GLY A 339 -1.05 22.48 -8.60
N ALA A 340 -0.25 23.49 -8.95
CA ALA A 340 -0.75 24.76 -9.45
C ALA A 340 -0.03 25.27 -10.72
N ALA A 341 -0.70 26.13 -11.48
CA ALA A 341 -0.11 26.89 -12.58
C ALA A 341 -0.65 28.33 -12.61
N SER A 342 0.21 29.28 -12.95
CA SER A 342 -0.16 30.67 -13.24
C SER A 342 0.10 30.95 -14.71
N ILE A 343 -0.94 31.36 -15.45
CA ILE A 343 -0.93 31.44 -16.91
C ILE A 343 -1.37 32.84 -17.33
N VAL A 344 -0.57 33.52 -18.15
CA VAL A 344 -1.01 34.78 -18.79
C VAL A 344 -1.87 34.45 -20.01
N LEU A 345 -3.11 34.93 -20.02
CA LEU A 345 -4.02 34.74 -21.14
C LEU A 345 -3.57 35.60 -22.34
N PRO A 346 -3.76 35.14 -23.58
CA PRO A 346 -3.58 36.00 -24.75
C PRO A 346 -4.59 37.15 -24.72
N ARG A 347 -4.34 38.19 -25.53
CA ARG A 347 -5.28 39.30 -25.69
C ARG A 347 -6.59 38.76 -26.28
N LEU A 348 -7.67 38.86 -25.51
CA LEU A 348 -9.00 38.43 -25.91
C LEU A 348 -9.75 39.62 -26.54
N ALA A 349 -10.53 39.36 -27.58
CA ALA A 349 -11.38 40.37 -28.21
C ALA A 349 -12.48 40.83 -27.22
N PRO A 350 -13.12 41.99 -27.43
CA PRO A 350 -14.31 42.36 -26.67
C PRO A 350 -15.43 41.32 -26.84
N GLY A 351 -16.03 40.85 -25.75
CA GLY A 351 -17.06 39.81 -25.77
C GLY A 351 -17.07 38.91 -24.53
N LYS A 352 -17.94 37.90 -24.54
CA LYS A 352 -18.00 36.85 -23.50
C LYS A 352 -17.13 35.66 -23.93
N HIS A 353 -16.20 35.26 -23.06
CA HIS A 353 -15.28 34.14 -23.28
C HIS A 353 -15.52 33.04 -22.26
N LYS A 354 -15.83 31.82 -22.70
CA LYS A 354 -15.95 30.65 -21.82
C LYS A 354 -14.57 29.99 -21.72
N ILE A 355 -13.83 30.39 -20.69
CA ILE A 355 -12.49 29.85 -20.44
C ILE A 355 -12.63 28.50 -19.76
N THR A 356 -12.17 27.46 -20.43
CA THR A 356 -12.20 26.07 -19.96
C THR A 356 -10.78 25.60 -19.69
N VAL A 357 -10.53 25.08 -18.49
CA VAL A 357 -9.26 24.46 -18.12
C VAL A 357 -9.48 22.96 -18.05
N VAL A 358 -8.69 22.20 -18.81
CA VAL A 358 -8.71 20.74 -18.83
C VAL A 358 -7.38 20.23 -18.28
N PHE A 359 -7.42 19.54 -17.14
CA PHE A 359 -6.34 18.69 -16.70
C PHE A 359 -6.54 17.31 -17.33
N LYS A 360 -5.56 16.86 -18.13
CA LYS A 360 -5.70 15.63 -18.93
C LYS A 360 -5.49 14.34 -18.12
N GLY A 361 -5.14 14.45 -16.84
CA GLY A 361 -4.56 13.35 -16.07
C GLY A 361 -3.08 13.16 -16.41
N ASN A 362 -2.43 12.25 -15.70
CA ASN A 362 -1.00 11.94 -15.86
C ASN A 362 -0.71 10.42 -15.72
N GLY A 363 -1.72 9.57 -15.90
CA GLY A 363 -1.60 8.12 -15.68
C GLY A 363 -1.90 7.70 -14.24
N THR A 364 -1.67 8.59 -13.27
CA THR A 364 -1.85 8.31 -11.83
C THR A 364 -3.01 9.11 -11.21
N VAL A 365 -3.48 10.15 -11.88
CA VAL A 365 -4.58 11.02 -11.45
C VAL A 365 -5.60 11.18 -12.57
N SER A 366 -6.88 11.07 -12.22
CA SER A 366 -8.00 11.20 -13.16
C SER A 366 -8.02 12.57 -13.85
N LYS A 367 -8.44 12.58 -15.11
CA LYS A 367 -8.73 13.80 -15.87
C LYS A 367 -9.82 14.62 -15.16
N SER A 368 -9.72 15.94 -15.22
CA SER A 368 -10.72 16.84 -14.64
C SER A 368 -10.80 18.15 -15.43
N THR A 369 -11.93 18.84 -15.34
CA THR A 369 -12.19 20.05 -16.13
C THR A 369 -13.02 21.05 -15.34
N ALA A 370 -12.72 22.34 -15.51
CA ALA A 370 -13.52 23.43 -14.98
C ALA A 370 -13.66 24.55 -16.00
N SER A 371 -14.74 25.33 -15.91
CA SER A 371 -15.02 26.46 -16.81
C SER A 371 -15.47 27.69 -16.05
N LYS A 372 -15.08 28.88 -16.52
CA LYS A 372 -15.62 30.16 -16.02
C LYS A 372 -15.73 31.17 -17.15
N VAL A 373 -16.75 32.01 -17.09
CA VAL A 373 -16.96 33.07 -18.07
C VAL A 373 -16.17 34.32 -17.68
N LEU A 374 -15.42 34.86 -18.63
CA LEU A 374 -14.75 36.15 -18.57
C LEU A 374 -15.38 37.07 -19.62
N THR A 375 -15.80 38.27 -19.23
CA THR A 375 -16.33 39.27 -20.17
C THR A 375 -15.29 40.36 -20.38
N VAL A 376 -14.92 40.58 -21.63
CA VAL A 376 -14.02 41.65 -22.05
C VAL A 376 -14.88 42.79 -22.60
N VAL A 377 -14.85 43.95 -21.94
CA VAL A 377 -15.57 45.15 -22.39
C VAL A 377 -14.68 45.99 -23.28
N ARG A 378 -15.25 46.69 -24.27
CA ARG A 378 -14.51 47.65 -25.11
C ARG A 378 -13.86 48.70 -24.19
N SER A 379 -12.65 49.17 -24.54
CA SER A 379 -12.14 50.40 -23.94
C SER A 379 -13.08 51.53 -24.33
N ARG A 380 -13.44 52.38 -23.37
CA ARG A 380 -14.12 53.64 -23.69
C ARG A 380 -13.13 54.56 -24.38
#